data_AF-A0AAV1GAL6-F1
#
_entry.id   AF-A0AAV1GAL6-F1
#
_cell.length_a   1.000
_cell.length_b   1.000
_cell.length_c   1.000
_cell.angle_alpha   90.00
_cell.angle_beta   90.00
_cell.angle_gamma   90.00
#
_symmetry.space_group_name_H-M   'P 1'
#
loop_
_entity.id
_entity.type
_entity.pdbx_description
1 polymer ?
#
loop_
_entity_poly.entity_id
_entity_poly.type
_entity_poly.pdbx_seq_one_letter_code
_entity_poly.pdbx_strand_id
1 'polypeptide(L)'
;MINAHTDINTHTHTHKHTHTHAPVQSSSSAFPQVKEEAGLECEPVTLLLIQEQGPQWIRFIFLARVTGGSLKTLSAADQESLQASWWDRQSTLPLRGRDILRLIDSGLRYRQEPWHPITLPSDVSCRHVVQRLVLVFTHNDEKIWVLVIKAPAVHLPTAAAVKTHAVTWAANMVVQEAMPTAYYDHDVNTLGVFSLQHNGRQHGKTDGVCFNTLVALVPDYVQRNENGEKVEQKVTGQPPPVENSRYMWCEVRKQTLKEKLLEMTKNTSILPIHSLY
;
A
#
# COMPACT_ATOMS: atom_id res chain seq x y z
N MET A 1 -4.85 -17.44 14.50
CA MET A 1 -4.39 -16.12 14.02
C MET A 1 -5.37 -15.13 14.63
N ILE A 2 -4.93 -14.19 15.45
CA ILE A 2 -5.84 -13.24 16.09
C ILE A 2 -6.07 -12.12 15.08
N ASN A 3 -7.34 -11.88 14.73
CA ASN A 3 -7.71 -10.88 13.77
C ASN A 3 -8.36 -9.73 14.54
N ALA A 4 -7.59 -8.68 14.83
CA ALA A 4 -8.15 -7.43 15.35
C ALA A 4 -8.64 -6.61 14.15
N HIS A 5 -9.93 -6.27 14.16
CA HIS A 5 -10.60 -5.54 13.08
C HIS A 5 -10.79 -4.09 13.49
N THR A 6 -9.86 -3.21 13.11
CA THR A 6 -10.11 -1.76 13.15
C THR A 6 -10.86 -1.34 11.89
N ASP A 7 -12.18 -1.22 12.00
CA ASP A 7 -13.04 -0.50 11.04
C ASP A 7 -12.99 1.00 11.35
N ILE A 8 -12.57 1.82 10.37
CA ILE A 8 -12.70 3.28 10.45
C ILE A 8 -14.04 3.65 9.83
N ASN A 9 -15.07 3.83 10.68
CA ASN A 9 -16.34 4.43 10.31
C ASN A 9 -16.36 5.88 10.80
N THR A 10 -16.31 6.85 9.90
CA THR A 10 -16.70 8.24 10.22
C THR A 10 -18.12 8.48 9.72
N HIS A 11 -19.10 8.32 10.63
CA HIS A 11 -20.44 8.86 10.42
C HIS A 11 -20.50 10.32 10.87
N THR A 12 -21.13 11.13 10.04
CA THR A 12 -21.52 12.52 10.28
C THR A 12 -22.50 12.63 11.46
N HIS A 13 -22.08 13.42 12.45
CA HIS A 13 -22.85 14.07 13.53
C HIS A 13 -23.98 13.31 14.23
N THR A 14 -23.65 12.73 15.39
CA THR A 14 -24.25 13.12 16.70
C THR A 14 -23.42 12.50 17.83
N HIS A 15 -23.15 13.31 18.87
CA HIS A 15 -22.25 13.04 20.00
C HIS A 15 -22.15 11.57 20.45
N LYS A 16 -21.02 10.91 20.13
CA LYS A 16 -20.27 10.02 21.02
C LYS A 16 -18.79 10.11 20.64
N HIS A 17 -17.96 10.54 21.59
CA HIS A 17 -16.51 10.47 21.50
C HIS A 17 -16.10 8.99 21.43
N THR A 18 -15.59 8.55 20.28
CA THR A 18 -14.94 7.25 20.15
C THR A 18 -13.52 7.46 19.67
N HIS A 19 -12.59 7.10 20.55
CA HIS A 19 -11.16 7.32 20.45
C HIS A 19 -10.58 6.58 19.25
N THR A 20 -9.88 7.32 18.40
CA THR A 20 -9.11 6.78 17.27
C THR A 20 -7.81 6.17 17.83
N HIS A 21 -7.84 4.89 18.16
CA HIS A 21 -6.62 4.14 18.45
C HIS A 21 -6.34 3.23 17.26
N ALA A 22 -5.35 3.61 16.47
CA ALA A 22 -4.47 2.69 15.76
C ALA A 22 -3.05 3.22 16.01
N PRO A 23 -2.45 2.96 17.19
CA PRO A 23 -1.07 3.32 17.40
C PRO A 23 -0.26 2.28 16.64
N VAL A 24 0.17 2.61 15.43
CA VAL A 24 1.37 2.00 14.88
C VAL A 24 2.52 2.57 15.71
N GLN A 25 2.69 2.00 16.90
CA GLN A 25 3.78 2.32 17.81
C GLN A 25 5.06 1.69 17.27
N SER A 26 6.11 2.51 17.24
CA SER A 26 7.48 2.14 16.93
C SER A 26 7.93 0.87 17.63
N SER A 27 8.24 -0.17 16.85
CA SER A 27 9.25 -1.21 17.09
C SER A 27 9.35 -1.91 18.47
N SER A 28 8.40 -1.75 19.39
CA SER A 28 8.56 -2.27 20.77
C SER A 28 7.30 -2.40 21.62
N SER A 29 6.08 -2.24 21.12
CA SER A 29 4.90 -2.48 21.96
C SER A 29 3.68 -2.98 21.19
N ALA A 30 2.97 -3.89 21.87
CA ALA A 30 1.87 -4.71 21.41
C ALA A 30 0.76 -3.93 20.71
N PHE A 31 0.10 -4.56 19.73
CA PHE A 31 -1.17 -4.08 19.16
C PHE A 31 -2.20 -3.91 20.30
N PRO A 32 -2.54 -2.68 20.75
CA PRO A 32 -3.42 -2.53 21.92
C PRO A 32 -4.79 -3.13 21.68
N GLN A 33 -5.30 -3.04 20.45
CA GLN A 33 -6.56 -3.65 20.03
C GLN A 33 -6.56 -5.17 20.22
N VAL A 34 -5.44 -5.85 19.96
CA VAL A 34 -5.35 -7.31 20.17
C VAL A 34 -5.39 -7.66 21.66
N LYS A 35 -4.80 -6.81 22.51
CA LYS A 35 -4.86 -6.98 23.96
C LYS A 35 -6.26 -6.71 24.50
N GLU A 36 -6.93 -5.67 24.01
CA GLU A 36 -8.31 -5.30 24.38
C GLU A 36 -9.34 -6.34 23.92
N GLU A 37 -9.29 -6.76 22.65
CA GLU A 37 -10.26 -7.69 22.07
C GLU A 37 -9.98 -9.16 22.40
N ALA A 38 -8.72 -9.57 22.55
CA ALA A 38 -8.36 -10.99 22.70
C ALA A 38 -7.55 -11.34 23.95
N GLY A 39 -7.12 -10.35 24.74
CA GLY A 39 -6.30 -10.55 25.93
C GLY A 39 -4.84 -10.93 25.66
N LEU A 40 -4.41 -10.91 24.40
CA LEU A 40 -3.10 -11.40 23.97
C LEU A 40 -2.14 -10.26 23.64
N GLU A 41 -0.88 -10.45 24.01
CA GLU A 41 0.21 -9.57 23.64
C GLU A 41 0.84 -10.09 22.35
N CYS A 42 0.99 -9.22 21.36
CA CYS A 42 1.41 -9.60 20.02
C CYS A 42 2.38 -8.58 19.43
N GLU A 43 3.38 -9.08 18.69
CA GLU A 43 4.29 -8.26 17.89
C GLU A 43 3.99 -8.42 16.40
N PRO A 44 4.11 -7.34 15.61
CA PRO A 44 4.02 -7.43 14.15
C PRO A 44 5.22 -8.22 13.60
N VAL A 45 4.95 -9.19 12.74
CA VAL A 45 5.96 -9.90 11.93
C VAL A 45 6.19 -9.14 10.64
N THR A 46 5.12 -8.82 9.91
CA THR A 46 5.15 -7.99 8.69
C THR A 46 3.77 -7.41 8.43
N LEU A 47 3.70 -6.30 7.72
CA LEU A 47 2.50 -5.92 6.97
C LEU A 47 2.38 -6.89 5.79
N LEU A 48 1.24 -7.58 5.67
CA LEU A 48 0.97 -8.59 4.63
C LEU A 48 0.29 -7.98 3.40
N LEU A 49 -0.61 -7.04 3.65
CA LEU A 49 -1.48 -6.47 2.62
C LEU A 49 -1.97 -5.09 3.06
N ILE A 50 -2.09 -4.19 2.10
CA ILE A 50 -2.82 -2.93 2.25
C ILE A 50 -4.10 -3.04 1.41
N GLN A 51 -5.23 -2.66 1.99
CA GLN A 51 -6.47 -2.46 1.26
C GLN A 51 -6.92 -1.03 1.42
N GLU A 52 -7.50 -0.46 0.38
CA GLU A 52 -7.96 0.92 0.39
C GLU A 52 -9.24 1.09 -0.41
N GLN A 53 -10.05 2.04 0.03
CA GLN A 53 -11.23 2.53 -0.67
C GLN A 53 -11.13 4.06 -0.67
N GLY A 54 -10.08 4.54 -1.32
CA GLY A 54 -9.67 5.94 -1.29
C GLY A 54 -8.96 6.30 0.01
N PRO A 55 -8.46 7.54 0.13
CA PRO A 55 -7.64 7.95 1.26
C PRO A 55 -8.41 8.06 2.58
N GLN A 56 -9.74 7.95 2.56
CA GLN A 56 -10.58 8.02 3.77
C GLN A 56 -10.74 6.66 4.47
N TRP A 57 -10.46 5.56 3.76
CA TRP A 57 -10.53 4.22 4.33
C TRP A 57 -9.34 3.40 3.84
N ILE A 58 -8.42 3.10 4.75
CA ILE A 58 -7.24 2.29 4.47
C ILE A 58 -7.12 1.26 5.58
N ARG A 59 -7.05 -0.01 5.21
CA ARG A 59 -6.88 -1.14 6.10
C ARG A 59 -5.49 -1.73 5.94
N PHE A 60 -4.77 -1.83 7.06
CA PHE A 60 -3.44 -2.43 7.14
C PHE A 60 -3.55 -3.82 7.78
N ILE A 61 -3.18 -4.86 7.03
CA ILE A 61 -3.33 -6.25 7.47
C ILE A 61 -1.96 -6.78 7.88
N PHE A 62 -1.76 -6.98 9.19
CA PHE A 62 -0.49 -7.48 9.73
C PHE A 62 -0.53 -8.99 9.97
N LEU A 63 0.58 -9.67 9.66
CA LEU A 63 0.91 -10.93 10.30
C LEU A 63 1.50 -10.62 11.67
N ALA A 64 0.95 -11.20 12.73
CA ALA A 64 1.43 -10.98 14.09
C ALA A 64 1.78 -12.31 14.77
N ARG A 65 2.71 -12.23 15.72
CA ARG A 65 3.12 -13.34 16.58
C ARG A 65 2.71 -13.03 18.01
N VAL A 66 2.06 -14.00 18.67
CA VAL A 66 1.75 -13.92 20.10
C VAL A 66 3.05 -14.03 20.90
N THR A 67 3.25 -13.11 21.82
CA THR A 67 4.43 -13.03 22.69
C THR A 67 4.07 -13.16 24.18
N GLY A 68 2.80 -12.98 24.54
CA GLY A 68 2.33 -13.07 25.92
C GLY A 68 0.83 -12.88 26.07
N GLY A 69 0.40 -12.55 27.29
CA GLY A 69 -1.01 -12.40 27.64
C GLY A 69 -1.74 -13.70 27.88
N SER A 70 -3.07 -13.63 28.00
CA SER A 70 -3.94 -14.78 28.19
C SER A 70 -5.22 -14.59 27.40
N LEU A 71 -5.65 -15.65 26.71
CA LEU A 71 -6.80 -15.58 25.84
C LEU A 71 -8.07 -15.18 26.62
N LYS A 72 -8.73 -14.12 26.16
CA LYS A 72 -9.91 -13.55 26.80
C LYS A 72 -11.07 -14.54 26.79
N THR A 73 -11.56 -14.89 27.97
CA THR A 73 -12.72 -15.78 28.17
C THR A 73 -13.98 -14.97 28.45
N LEU A 74 -15.14 -15.63 28.47
CA LEU A 74 -16.43 -15.00 28.80
C LEU A 74 -16.47 -14.33 30.19
N SER A 75 -15.62 -14.77 31.14
CA SER A 75 -15.54 -14.11 32.46
C SER A 75 -14.89 -12.73 32.40
N ALA A 76 -14.18 -12.43 31.32
CA ALA A 76 -13.55 -11.14 31.05
C ALA A 76 -14.27 -10.36 29.94
N ALA A 77 -15.53 -10.70 29.63
CA ALA A 77 -16.34 -10.01 28.62
C ALA A 77 -16.54 -8.53 28.98
N ASP A 78 -16.40 -7.67 27.99
CA ASP A 78 -16.61 -6.22 28.12
C ASP A 78 -17.18 -5.63 26.82
N GLN A 79 -17.10 -4.32 26.65
CA GLN A 79 -17.63 -3.62 25.47
C GLN A 79 -16.79 -3.83 24.20
N GLU A 80 -15.51 -4.22 24.34
CA GLU A 80 -14.62 -4.45 23.19
C GLU A 80 -14.90 -5.83 22.58
N SER A 81 -15.05 -6.85 23.41
CA SER A 81 -15.40 -8.20 22.96
C SER A 81 -15.94 -9.08 24.08
N LEU A 82 -16.76 -10.07 23.71
CA LEU A 82 -17.28 -11.07 24.65
C LEU A 82 -16.22 -12.12 25.04
N GLN A 83 -15.40 -12.55 24.09
CA GLN A 83 -14.36 -13.58 24.26
C GLN A 83 -13.47 -13.66 23.01
N ALA A 84 -12.37 -14.40 23.10
CA ALA A 84 -11.56 -14.83 21.97
C ALA A 84 -11.26 -16.34 22.04
N SER A 85 -11.16 -16.97 20.87
CA SER A 85 -10.92 -18.42 20.75
C SER A 85 -9.98 -18.73 19.61
N TRP A 86 -9.19 -19.79 19.76
CA TRP A 86 -8.46 -20.39 18.65
C TRP A 86 -9.39 -21.31 17.87
N TRP A 87 -9.32 -21.23 16.55
CA TRP A 87 -10.10 -22.06 15.66
C TRP A 87 -9.18 -22.76 14.65
N ASP A 88 -9.55 -23.98 14.30
CA ASP A 88 -8.97 -24.68 13.17
C ASP A 88 -9.51 -24.13 11.83
N ARG A 89 -9.00 -24.62 10.71
CA ARG A 89 -9.35 -24.14 9.36
C ARG A 89 -10.55 -24.86 8.73
N GLN A 90 -11.04 -25.92 9.36
CA GLN A 90 -12.10 -26.79 8.84
C GLN A 90 -13.46 -26.44 9.45
N SER A 91 -13.46 -25.94 10.68
CA SER A 91 -14.65 -25.51 11.40
C SER A 91 -15.43 -24.45 10.63
N THR A 92 -16.73 -24.71 10.42
CA THR A 92 -17.66 -23.74 9.84
C THR A 92 -18.08 -22.75 10.93
N LEU A 93 -17.66 -21.49 10.79
CA LEU A 93 -17.94 -20.45 11.76
C LEU A 93 -18.99 -19.45 11.23
N PRO A 94 -19.88 -18.94 12.09
CA PRO A 94 -20.76 -17.82 11.76
C PRO A 94 -19.93 -16.51 11.75
N LEU A 95 -19.22 -16.27 10.66
CA LEU A 95 -18.32 -15.12 10.53
C LEU A 95 -19.10 -13.81 10.36
N ARG A 96 -18.62 -12.74 11.01
CA ARG A 96 -19.11 -11.36 10.77
C ARG A 96 -18.93 -10.93 9.31
N GLY A 97 -17.81 -11.32 8.71
CA GLY A 97 -17.47 -11.07 7.31
C GLY A 97 -16.61 -12.22 6.77
N ARG A 98 -16.78 -12.56 5.49
CA ARG A 98 -16.01 -13.63 4.83
C ARG A 98 -14.70 -13.13 4.19
N ASP A 99 -14.48 -11.83 4.16
CA ASP A 99 -13.27 -11.21 3.61
C ASP A 99 -12.00 -11.66 4.37
N ILE A 100 -12.13 -11.94 5.66
CA ILE A 100 -11.03 -12.43 6.52
C ILE A 100 -10.45 -13.77 6.06
N LEU A 101 -11.22 -14.60 5.35
CA LEU A 101 -10.76 -15.92 4.90
C LEU A 101 -9.56 -15.78 3.95
N ARG A 102 -9.65 -14.84 3.00
CA ARG A 102 -8.55 -14.54 2.07
C ARG A 102 -7.33 -13.94 2.78
N LEU A 103 -7.55 -13.20 3.86
CA LEU A 103 -6.47 -12.63 4.68
C LEU A 103 -5.73 -13.72 5.46
N ILE A 104 -6.47 -14.68 6.03
CA ILE A 104 -5.90 -15.85 6.70
C ILE A 104 -5.06 -16.67 5.72
N ASP A 105 -5.60 -16.94 4.52
CA ASP A 105 -4.88 -17.67 3.48
C ASP A 105 -3.58 -16.96 3.06
N SER A 106 -3.63 -15.63 2.94
CA SER A 106 -2.46 -14.81 2.64
C SER A 106 -1.41 -14.90 3.75
N GLY A 107 -1.81 -14.81 5.03
CA GLY A 107 -0.88 -14.95 6.15
C GLY A 107 -0.28 -16.36 6.26
N LEU A 108 -1.04 -17.40 5.94
CA LEU A 108 -0.55 -18.79 5.91
C LEU A 108 0.44 -18.99 4.77
N ARG A 109 0.12 -18.51 3.57
CA ARG A 109 1.01 -18.56 2.41
C ARG A 109 2.31 -17.83 2.72
N TYR A 110 2.25 -16.65 3.33
CA TYR A 110 3.45 -15.85 3.63
C TYR A 110 4.36 -16.58 4.61
N ARG A 111 3.78 -17.27 5.59
CA ARG A 111 4.53 -18.05 6.57
C ARG A 111 5.22 -19.27 5.94
N GLN A 112 4.64 -19.86 4.89
CA GLN A 112 5.21 -21.01 4.18
C GLN A 112 6.26 -20.55 3.16
N GLU A 113 5.94 -19.53 2.37
CA GLU A 113 6.74 -19.00 1.29
C GLU A 113 6.55 -17.46 1.24
N PRO A 114 7.42 -16.70 1.94
CA PRO A 114 7.37 -15.24 1.91
C PRO A 114 7.62 -14.73 0.48
N TRP A 115 6.63 -14.05 -0.11
CA TRP A 115 6.77 -13.50 -1.47
C TRP A 115 7.31 -12.06 -1.50
N HIS A 116 7.27 -11.34 -0.38
CA HIS A 116 7.87 -10.00 -0.24
C HIS A 116 8.71 -9.93 1.05
N PRO A 117 9.73 -9.05 1.11
CA PRO A 117 10.53 -8.87 2.32
C PRO A 117 9.67 -8.40 3.50
N ILE A 118 10.14 -8.61 4.73
CA ILE A 118 9.47 -8.09 5.92
C ILE A 118 9.35 -6.56 5.80
N THR A 119 8.12 -6.07 5.83
CA THR A 119 7.80 -4.66 5.68
C THR A 119 7.04 -4.20 6.90
N LEU A 120 7.63 -3.30 7.67
CA LEU A 120 6.99 -2.65 8.81
C LEU A 120 6.96 -1.12 8.62
N PRO A 121 5.98 -0.43 9.20
CA PRO A 121 5.94 1.02 9.20
C PRO A 121 7.19 1.65 9.80
N SER A 122 7.78 2.60 9.07
CA SER A 122 8.83 3.47 9.59
C SER A 122 8.22 4.57 10.43
N ASP A 123 8.79 4.83 11.61
CA ASP A 123 8.32 5.86 12.55
C ASP A 123 8.68 7.27 12.08
N VAL A 124 7.96 7.74 11.06
CA VAL A 124 8.15 9.05 10.42
C VAL A 124 6.78 9.69 10.21
N SER A 125 6.59 10.92 10.70
CA SER A 125 5.32 11.63 10.61
C SER A 125 4.98 12.04 9.19
N CYS A 126 3.72 11.87 8.81
CA CYS A 126 3.16 12.43 7.59
C CYS A 126 1.84 13.14 7.92
N ARG A 127 1.56 14.28 7.27
CA ARG A 127 0.33 15.04 7.52
C ARG A 127 -0.84 14.61 6.64
N HIS A 128 -0.54 13.94 5.53
CA HIS A 128 -1.52 13.57 4.52
C HIS A 128 -1.30 12.13 4.08
N VAL A 129 -2.28 11.53 3.43
CA VAL A 129 -2.09 10.30 2.67
C VAL A 129 -1.38 10.66 1.38
N VAL A 130 -0.14 10.21 1.19
CA VAL A 130 0.68 10.55 0.01
C VAL A 130 1.35 9.31 -0.56
N GLN A 131 1.63 9.34 -1.85
CA GLN A 131 2.48 8.38 -2.52
C GLN A 131 3.78 9.05 -2.98
N ARG A 132 4.91 8.52 -2.55
CA ARG A 132 6.24 8.82 -3.09
C ARG A 132 6.59 7.73 -4.10
N LEU A 133 6.76 8.12 -5.35
CA LEU A 133 6.78 7.19 -6.47
C LEU A 133 8.20 6.88 -6.91
N VAL A 134 8.54 5.60 -6.99
CA VAL A 134 9.56 5.12 -7.92
C VAL A 134 8.83 4.79 -9.21
N LEU A 135 8.59 5.81 -10.03
CA LEU A 135 7.91 5.66 -11.30
C LEU A 135 8.93 5.26 -12.36
N VAL A 136 8.77 4.05 -12.91
CA VAL A 136 9.70 3.43 -13.83
C VAL A 136 9.12 3.28 -15.23
N PHE A 137 9.99 3.38 -16.21
CA PHE A 137 9.74 2.95 -17.58
C PHE A 137 10.81 1.93 -17.97
N THR A 138 10.44 0.87 -18.66
CA THR A 138 11.34 -0.20 -19.09
C THR A 138 11.26 -0.42 -20.58
N HIS A 139 12.39 -0.70 -21.22
CA HIS A 139 12.44 -1.10 -22.62
C HIS A 139 13.24 -2.39 -22.79
N ASN A 140 12.61 -3.40 -23.41
CA ASN A 140 13.18 -4.71 -23.73
C ASN A 140 13.98 -5.36 -22.60
N ASP A 141 13.58 -5.13 -21.34
CA ASP A 141 14.24 -5.66 -20.12
C ASP A 141 15.71 -5.27 -19.89
N GLU A 142 16.32 -4.48 -20.77
CA GLU A 142 17.73 -4.11 -20.68
C GLU A 142 17.97 -2.73 -20.09
N LYS A 143 16.98 -1.84 -20.13
CA LYS A 143 17.11 -0.47 -19.62
C LYS A 143 15.89 -0.09 -18.81
N ILE A 144 16.16 0.66 -17.73
CA ILE A 144 15.14 1.18 -16.84
C ILE A 144 15.44 2.64 -16.53
N TRP A 145 14.40 3.45 -16.63
CA TRP A 145 14.42 4.87 -16.29
C TRP A 145 13.52 5.12 -15.10
N VAL A 146 13.89 6.08 -14.27
CA VAL A 146 13.08 6.56 -13.14
C VAL A 146 12.72 8.01 -13.39
N LEU A 147 11.44 8.36 -13.25
CA LEU A 147 11.01 9.75 -13.29
C LEU A 147 11.37 10.44 -11.97
N VAL A 148 12.01 11.60 -12.06
CA VAL A 148 12.40 12.40 -10.90
C VAL A 148 11.99 13.87 -11.07
N ILE A 149 11.89 14.60 -9.96
CA ILE A 149 11.67 16.05 -9.93
C ILE A 149 13.01 16.74 -9.67
N LYS A 150 13.32 17.82 -10.42
CA LYS A 150 14.59 18.55 -10.36
C LYS A 150 14.74 19.54 -9.20
N ALA A 151 13.64 20.04 -8.61
CA ALA A 151 13.66 21.25 -7.77
C ALA A 151 13.16 21.02 -6.33
N PRO A 152 13.81 21.60 -5.29
CA PRO A 152 15.10 22.31 -5.30
C PRO A 152 16.32 21.38 -5.40
N ALA A 153 16.12 20.08 -5.26
CA ALA A 153 17.11 19.02 -5.49
C ALA A 153 16.43 17.83 -6.17
N VAL A 154 17.22 16.95 -6.80
CA VAL A 154 16.68 15.75 -7.45
C VAL A 154 16.05 14.84 -6.40
N HIS A 155 14.76 14.56 -6.56
CA HIS A 155 14.02 13.69 -5.65
C HIS A 155 12.89 12.96 -6.38
N LEU A 156 12.33 11.95 -5.72
CA LEU A 156 11.22 11.17 -6.26
C LEU A 156 9.92 11.98 -6.25
N PRO A 157 9.09 11.87 -7.31
CA PRO A 157 7.76 12.49 -7.33
C PRO A 157 6.94 12.08 -6.12
N THR A 158 6.26 13.04 -5.52
CA THR A 158 5.36 12.78 -4.40
C THR A 158 4.02 13.47 -4.66
N ALA A 159 2.94 12.71 -4.57
CA ALA A 159 1.58 13.21 -4.79
C ALA A 159 0.67 12.82 -3.62
N ALA A 160 -0.22 13.73 -3.23
CA ALA A 160 -1.24 13.46 -2.23
C ALA A 160 -2.39 12.67 -2.85
N ALA A 161 -2.91 11.70 -2.12
CA ALA A 161 -4.12 10.99 -2.52
C ALA A 161 -5.34 11.92 -2.44
N VAL A 162 -6.21 11.84 -3.45
CA VAL A 162 -7.40 12.68 -3.56
C VAL A 162 -8.61 11.90 -3.07
N LYS A 163 -9.50 12.55 -2.31
CA LYS A 163 -10.66 11.91 -1.67
C LYS A 163 -11.60 11.17 -2.63
N THR A 164 -11.64 11.56 -3.89
CA THR A 164 -12.55 11.03 -4.90
C THR A 164 -12.01 9.81 -5.64
N HIS A 165 -10.79 9.36 -5.35
CA HIS A 165 -10.11 8.29 -6.09
C HIS A 165 -9.40 7.32 -5.16
N ALA A 166 -9.03 6.16 -5.71
CA ALA A 166 -8.09 5.23 -5.12
C ALA A 166 -6.79 5.92 -4.70
N VAL A 167 -6.15 5.44 -3.63
CA VAL A 167 -4.85 5.97 -3.19
C VAL A 167 -3.79 5.84 -4.31
N THR A 168 -3.87 4.77 -5.10
CA THR A 168 -2.98 4.50 -6.26
C THR A 168 -3.17 5.47 -7.41
N TRP A 169 -4.28 6.21 -7.45
CA TRP A 169 -4.52 7.23 -8.49
C TRP A 169 -3.55 8.41 -8.42
N ALA A 170 -2.91 8.64 -7.27
CA ALA A 170 -1.88 9.66 -7.14
C ALA A 170 -0.74 9.50 -8.16
N ALA A 171 -0.47 8.27 -8.60
CA ALA A 171 0.47 7.99 -9.68
C ALA A 171 0.03 8.56 -11.04
N ASN A 172 -1.26 8.42 -11.37
CA ASN A 172 -1.83 8.97 -12.60
C ASN A 172 -1.71 10.50 -12.64
N MET A 173 -1.94 11.16 -11.49
CA MET A 173 -1.75 12.61 -11.40
C MET A 173 -0.32 13.04 -11.71
N VAL A 174 0.69 12.30 -11.23
CA VAL A 174 2.09 12.60 -11.55
C VAL A 174 2.38 12.43 -13.04
N VAL A 175 1.85 11.39 -13.68
CA VAL A 175 2.04 11.17 -15.13
C VAL A 175 1.34 12.24 -15.95
N GLN A 176 0.07 12.55 -15.64
CA GLN A 176 -0.68 13.62 -16.31
C GLN A 176 0.00 14.98 -16.18
N GLU A 177 0.63 15.25 -15.03
CA GLU A 177 1.34 16.50 -14.80
C GLU A 177 2.70 16.55 -15.51
N ALA A 178 3.41 15.42 -15.58
CA ALA A 178 4.74 15.33 -16.17
C ALA A 178 4.71 15.25 -17.71
N MET A 179 3.77 14.48 -18.25
CA MET A 179 3.66 14.12 -19.66
C MET A 179 2.18 14.02 -20.13
N PRO A 180 1.40 15.13 -20.09
CA PRO A 180 -0.02 15.12 -20.46
C PRO A 180 -0.31 14.56 -21.85
N THR A 181 0.56 14.76 -22.84
CA THR A 181 0.32 14.28 -24.21
C THR A 181 0.45 12.77 -24.31
N ALA A 182 1.43 12.18 -23.61
CA ALA A 182 1.68 10.73 -23.64
C ALA A 182 0.80 9.95 -22.64
N TYR A 183 0.06 10.63 -21.75
CA TYR A 183 -0.70 9.98 -20.67
C TYR A 183 -1.71 8.94 -21.18
N TYR A 184 -2.47 9.26 -22.23
CA TYR A 184 -3.48 8.35 -22.77
C TYR A 184 -2.90 7.21 -23.62
N ASP A 185 -1.60 7.25 -23.90
CA ASP A 185 -0.89 6.20 -24.65
C ASP A 185 -0.22 5.19 -23.71
N HIS A 186 -0.38 5.35 -22.39
CA HIS A 186 0.31 4.52 -21.39
C HIS A 186 -0.59 4.18 -20.21
N ASP A 187 -0.46 2.95 -19.73
CA ASP A 187 -1.01 2.50 -18.46
C ASP A 187 -0.09 2.88 -17.31
N VAL A 188 -0.68 3.41 -16.23
CA VAL A 188 0.01 3.74 -14.98
C VAL A 188 -0.26 2.64 -13.95
N ASN A 189 0.62 1.66 -13.91
CA ASN A 189 0.44 0.44 -13.11
C ASN A 189 1.18 0.52 -11.78
N THR A 190 0.42 0.64 -10.68
CA THR A 190 0.99 0.48 -9.33
C THR A 190 1.30 -0.98 -9.06
N LEU A 191 2.58 -1.32 -8.94
CA LEU A 191 3.03 -2.70 -8.74
C LEU A 191 3.04 -3.12 -7.26
N GLY A 192 3.23 -2.16 -6.35
CA GLY A 192 3.17 -2.38 -4.91
C GLY A 192 3.94 -1.36 -4.09
N VAL A 193 4.04 -1.60 -2.79
CA VAL A 193 4.64 -0.70 -1.79
C VAL A 193 5.97 -1.24 -1.28
N PHE A 194 7.05 -0.45 -1.36
CA PHE A 194 8.35 -0.80 -0.79
C PHE A 194 8.38 -0.70 0.73
N SER A 195 7.77 0.36 1.23
CA SER A 195 7.76 0.73 2.64
C SER A 195 6.70 1.79 2.86
N LEU A 196 6.34 1.98 4.11
CA LEU A 196 5.43 3.04 4.50
C LEU A 196 5.98 3.82 5.70
N GLN A 197 5.60 5.09 5.76
CA GLN A 197 5.97 6.02 6.83
C GLN A 197 4.70 6.46 7.53
N HIS A 198 4.66 6.30 8.85
CA HIS A 198 3.57 6.77 9.68
C HIS A 198 4.04 7.02 11.11
N ASN A 199 3.56 8.10 11.72
CA ASN A 199 3.71 8.39 13.14
C ASN A 199 2.48 9.16 13.62
N GLY A 200 1.50 8.47 14.20
CA GLY A 200 0.26 9.04 14.70
C GLY A 200 0.34 9.68 16.10
N ARG A 201 1.53 10.00 16.63
CA ARG A 201 1.68 10.48 18.02
C ARG A 201 1.03 11.85 18.26
N GLN A 202 0.84 12.66 17.23
CA GLN A 202 0.12 13.94 17.32
C GLN A 202 -1.19 13.84 16.52
N HIS A 203 -2.27 13.49 17.23
CA HIS A 203 -3.59 13.32 16.65
C HIS A 203 -4.03 14.57 15.84
N GLY A 204 -4.57 14.35 14.63
CA GLY A 204 -5.01 15.40 13.71
C GLY A 204 -3.90 16.25 13.08
N LYS A 205 -2.61 15.97 13.37
CA LYS A 205 -1.46 16.67 12.76
C LYS A 205 -0.53 15.73 12.00
N THR A 206 -0.41 14.48 12.45
CA THR A 206 0.54 13.50 11.89
C THR A 206 -0.13 12.15 11.60
N ASP A 207 -1.44 12.14 11.43
CA ASP A 207 -2.29 10.98 11.14
C ASP A 207 -2.21 10.48 9.69
N GLY A 208 -1.45 11.17 8.84
CA GLY A 208 -1.20 10.75 7.47
C GLY A 208 -0.30 9.51 7.36
N VAL A 209 -0.14 9.05 6.11
CA VAL A 209 0.74 7.95 5.74
C VAL A 209 1.42 8.27 4.42
N CYS A 210 2.73 7.99 4.32
CA CYS A 210 3.44 8.07 3.05
C CYS A 210 3.79 6.66 2.56
N PHE A 211 3.21 6.28 1.43
CA PHE A 211 3.54 5.04 0.72
C PHE A 211 4.71 5.30 -0.21
N ASN A 212 5.79 4.52 -0.08
CA ASN A 212 6.84 4.48 -1.10
C ASN A 212 6.47 3.41 -2.11
N THR A 213 6.00 3.81 -3.28
CA THR A 213 5.30 2.93 -4.23
C THR A 213 6.15 2.70 -5.49
N LEU A 214 6.21 1.46 -5.97
CA LEU A 214 6.72 1.14 -7.30
C LEU A 214 5.58 1.27 -8.31
N VAL A 215 5.79 2.08 -9.34
CA VAL A 215 4.82 2.30 -10.41
C VAL A 215 5.51 2.07 -11.73
N ALA A 216 4.94 1.25 -12.61
CA ALA A 216 5.40 1.08 -13.98
C ALA A 216 4.52 1.89 -14.94
N LEU A 217 5.15 2.64 -15.82
CA LEU A 217 4.52 3.24 -16.99
C LEU A 217 4.70 2.27 -18.16
N VAL A 218 3.60 1.67 -18.62
CA VAL A 218 3.62 0.64 -19.67
C VAL A 218 2.91 1.19 -20.89
N PRO A 219 3.46 1.08 -22.11
CA PRO A 219 2.73 1.47 -23.32
C PRO A 219 1.38 0.74 -23.42
N ASP A 220 0.30 1.47 -23.68
CA ASP A 220 -0.98 0.86 -24.01
C ASP A 220 -0.91 0.39 -25.48
N TYR A 221 -0.81 -0.91 -25.67
CA TYR A 221 -0.67 -1.54 -26.98
C TYR A 221 -1.95 -1.45 -27.85
N VAL A 222 -3.05 -0.90 -27.33
CA VAL A 222 -4.33 -0.84 -28.02
C VAL A 222 -4.66 0.59 -28.46
N GLN A 223 -3.81 1.17 -29.31
CA GLN A 223 -4.24 2.32 -30.10
C GLN A 223 -5.14 1.85 -31.24
N ARG A 224 -6.35 2.39 -31.32
CA ARG A 224 -7.26 2.21 -32.46
C ARG A 224 -7.29 3.49 -33.27
N ASN A 225 -7.13 3.41 -34.59
CA ASN A 225 -7.32 4.56 -35.47
C ASN A 225 -8.80 4.98 -35.50
N GLU A 226 -9.11 6.08 -36.21
CA GLU A 226 -10.49 6.58 -36.40
C GLU A 226 -11.44 5.52 -36.99
N ASN A 227 -10.89 4.49 -37.65
CA ASN A 227 -11.63 3.37 -38.23
C ASN A 227 -11.74 2.16 -37.28
N GLY A 228 -11.24 2.26 -36.04
CA GLY A 228 -11.27 1.20 -35.05
C GLY A 228 -10.20 0.11 -35.21
N GLU A 229 -9.27 0.26 -36.17
CA GLU A 229 -8.20 -0.69 -36.47
C GLU A 229 -7.02 -0.50 -35.52
N LYS A 230 -6.38 -1.60 -35.11
CA LYS A 230 -5.18 -1.56 -34.27
C LYS A 230 -4.03 -0.88 -35.02
N VAL A 231 -3.49 0.17 -34.44
CA VAL A 231 -2.29 0.85 -34.92
C VAL A 231 -1.10 0.26 -34.16
N GLU A 232 -0.16 -0.34 -34.90
CA GLU A 232 1.13 -0.72 -34.32
C GLU A 232 1.96 0.53 -34.06
N GLN A 233 2.03 0.95 -32.80
CA GLN A 233 2.91 2.03 -32.40
C GLN A 233 4.37 1.54 -32.50
N LYS A 234 5.23 2.29 -33.20
CA LYS A 234 6.68 2.06 -33.17
C LYS A 234 7.15 2.27 -31.74
N VAL A 235 7.44 1.17 -31.03
CA VAL A 235 8.04 1.20 -29.70
C VAL A 235 9.41 1.87 -29.82
N THR A 236 9.46 3.15 -29.48
CA THR A 236 10.73 3.85 -29.31
C THR A 236 11.33 3.31 -28.02
N GLY A 237 12.58 2.84 -28.06
CA GLY A 237 13.25 2.30 -26.88
C GLY A 237 13.65 3.31 -25.81
N GLN A 238 12.92 4.42 -25.76
CA GLN A 238 13.10 5.55 -24.87
C GLN A 238 11.77 5.85 -24.19
N PRO A 239 11.82 6.37 -22.95
CA PRO A 239 10.62 6.79 -22.27
C PRO A 239 9.94 7.95 -23.01
N PRO A 240 8.62 8.14 -22.83
CA PRO A 240 7.91 9.26 -23.45
C PRO A 240 8.52 10.61 -23.05
N PRO A 241 8.43 11.62 -23.94
CA PRO A 241 8.92 12.96 -23.65
C PRO A 241 8.21 13.53 -22.41
N VAL A 242 8.95 14.32 -21.64
CA VAL A 242 8.42 15.02 -20.46
C VAL A 242 8.16 16.45 -20.88
N GLU A 243 6.89 16.87 -20.88
CA GLU A 243 6.51 18.24 -21.23
C GLU A 243 6.72 19.23 -20.06
N ASN A 244 6.60 18.77 -18.82
CA ASN A 244 6.77 19.62 -17.65
C ASN A 244 8.23 19.67 -17.19
N SER A 245 8.84 20.86 -17.30
CA SER A 245 10.27 21.07 -17.06
C SER A 245 10.76 20.69 -15.66
N ARG A 246 9.85 20.60 -14.67
CA ARG A 246 10.16 20.13 -13.30
C ARG A 246 10.59 18.67 -13.26
N TYR A 247 10.14 17.87 -14.21
CA TYR A 247 10.40 16.45 -14.26
C TYR A 247 11.55 16.12 -15.22
N MET A 248 12.16 14.95 -15.04
CA MET A 248 13.03 14.33 -16.03
C MET A 248 13.10 12.82 -15.83
N TRP A 249 13.37 12.11 -16.92
CA TRP A 249 13.79 10.73 -16.86
C TRP A 249 15.27 10.63 -16.51
N CYS A 250 15.58 9.80 -15.52
CA CYS A 250 16.94 9.40 -15.17
C CYS A 250 17.13 7.93 -15.48
N GLU A 251 18.03 7.62 -16.42
CA GLU A 251 18.45 6.23 -16.65
C GLU A 251 19.19 5.69 -15.43
N VAL A 252 18.80 4.51 -14.97
CA VAL A 252 19.44 3.85 -13.82
C VAL A 252 20.74 3.21 -14.26
N ARG A 253 21.86 3.90 -14.01
CA ARG A 253 23.21 3.42 -14.37
C ARG A 253 23.83 2.48 -13.34
N LYS A 254 23.41 2.54 -12.08
CA LYS A 254 23.93 1.67 -11.02
C LYS A 254 23.38 0.25 -11.23
N GLN A 255 24.25 -0.66 -11.67
CA GLN A 255 23.87 -2.02 -12.08
C GLN A 255 23.03 -2.76 -11.02
N THR A 256 23.46 -2.74 -9.75
CA THR A 256 22.72 -3.41 -8.66
C THR A 256 21.32 -2.84 -8.44
N LEU A 257 21.12 -1.54 -8.67
CA LEU A 257 19.81 -0.89 -8.52
C LEU A 257 18.93 -1.22 -9.74
N LYS A 258 19.52 -1.20 -10.92
CA LYS A 258 18.85 -1.56 -12.18
C LYS A 258 18.33 -2.99 -12.12
N GLU A 259 19.17 -3.97 -11.76
CA GLU A 259 18.79 -5.38 -11.63
C GLU A 259 17.63 -5.55 -10.64
N LYS A 260 17.74 -4.91 -9.46
CA LYS A 260 16.71 -4.98 -8.43
C LYS A 260 15.37 -4.39 -8.89
N LEU A 261 15.38 -3.24 -9.56
CA LEU A 261 14.14 -2.64 -10.07
C LEU A 261 13.53 -3.48 -11.20
N LEU A 262 14.35 -4.01 -12.11
CA LEU A 262 13.89 -4.89 -13.19
C LEU A 262 13.27 -6.18 -12.64
N GLU A 263 13.92 -6.81 -11.64
CA GLU A 263 13.38 -7.97 -10.95
C GLU A 263 12.02 -7.65 -10.32
N MET A 264 11.92 -6.54 -9.59
CA MET A 264 10.68 -6.11 -8.93
C MET A 264 9.56 -5.75 -9.90
N THR A 265 9.88 -5.30 -11.11
CA THR A 265 8.87 -5.06 -12.15
C THR A 265 8.31 -6.35 -12.77
N LYS A 266 9.06 -7.45 -12.74
CA LYS A 266 8.67 -8.74 -13.32
C LYS A 266 8.04 -9.68 -12.30
N ASN A 267 8.69 -9.80 -11.15
CA ASN A 267 8.27 -10.60 -10.03
C ASN A 267 7.68 -9.65 -9.00
N THR A 268 6.38 -9.74 -8.75
CA THR A 268 5.64 -8.89 -7.79
C THR A 268 5.98 -9.24 -6.33
N SER A 269 7.28 -9.30 -6.03
CA SER A 269 7.85 -9.56 -4.70
C SER A 269 7.89 -8.29 -3.84
N ILE A 270 6.77 -7.58 -3.83
CA ILE A 270 6.57 -6.29 -3.18
C ILE A 270 5.26 -6.33 -2.39
N LEU A 271 5.14 -5.52 -1.33
CA LEU A 271 3.93 -5.50 -0.50
C LEU A 271 2.72 -5.08 -1.36
N PRO A 272 1.68 -5.93 -1.48
CA PRO A 272 0.51 -5.59 -2.27
C PRO A 272 -0.33 -4.46 -1.65
N ILE A 273 -0.91 -3.63 -2.52
CA ILE A 273 -1.96 -2.66 -2.22
C ILE A 273 -3.15 -2.93 -3.14
N HIS A 274 -4.33 -3.20 -2.57
CA HIS A 274 -5.54 -3.49 -3.32
C HIS A 274 -6.57 -2.38 -3.13
N SER A 275 -6.97 -1.75 -4.24
CA SER A 275 -8.17 -0.92 -4.29
C SER A 275 -9.41 -1.80 -4.16
N LEU A 276 -10.40 -1.34 -3.40
CA LEU A 276 -11.73 -1.94 -3.29
C LEU A 276 -12.80 -1.22 -4.13
N TYR A 277 -12.41 -0.21 -4.92
CA TYR A 277 -13.26 0.37 -5.98
C TYR A 277 -13.51 -0.61 -7.12
#